data_AF-A0A8J9S335-F1
#
_entry.id   AF-A0A8J9S335-F1
#
_cell.length_a   1.000
_cell.length_b   1.000
_cell.length_c   1.000
_cell.angle_alpha   90.00
_cell.angle_beta   90.00
_cell.angle_gamma   90.00
#
_symmetry.space_group_name_H-M   'P 1'
#
loop_
_entity.id
_entity.type
_entity.pdbx_description
1 polymer ?
#
loop_
_entity_poly.entity_id
_entity_poly.type
_entity_poly.pdbx_seq_one_letter_code
_entity_poly.pdbx_strand_id
1 'polypeptide(L)'
;EMMNALNAMDEMMSANDINMNLAAITPVFLVSYFSTRIFKFMYYALLKLGKSREETFASFRDILTDIDRLLVMRDNPPPPPGHSESELASHVAPCVLGRDDLGMLMLLIHECRTIMWRDRHRFQPKVIANVSEDLDEIAGER
;
A
#
# COMPACT_ATOMS: atom_id res chain seq x y z
N GLU A 1 30.64 -67.49 11.89
CA GLU A 1 30.77 -66.32 12.77
C GLU A 1 31.61 -65.20 12.17
N MET A 2 32.84 -65.44 11.68
CA MET A 2 33.63 -64.40 10.97
C MET A 2 32.92 -63.78 9.75
N MET A 3 32.19 -64.59 8.97
CA MET A 3 31.44 -64.09 7.79
C MET A 3 30.32 -63.11 8.18
N ASN A 4 29.64 -63.34 9.32
CA ASN A 4 28.62 -62.43 9.83
C ASN A 4 29.24 -61.15 10.40
N ALA A 5 30.42 -61.25 11.02
CA ALA A 5 31.15 -60.09 11.52
C ALA A 5 31.63 -59.19 10.36
N LEU A 6 32.07 -59.77 9.25
CA LEU A 6 32.46 -59.01 8.06
C LEU A 6 31.27 -58.27 7.42
N ASN A 7 30.12 -58.94 7.27
CA ASN A 7 28.91 -58.29 6.76
C ASN A 7 28.41 -57.18 7.69
N ALA A 8 28.46 -57.40 9.01
CA ALA A 8 28.07 -56.38 9.99
C ALA A 8 29.03 -55.17 9.97
N MET A 9 30.34 -55.38 9.72
CA MET A 9 31.31 -54.30 9.57
C MET A 9 31.08 -53.50 8.27
N ASP A 10 30.76 -54.16 7.17
CA ASP A 10 30.48 -53.50 5.88
C ASP A 10 29.19 -52.67 5.95
N GLU A 11 28.15 -53.20 6.61
CA GLU A 11 26.90 -52.48 6.86
C GLU A 11 27.10 -51.26 7.79
N MET A 12 27.96 -51.39 8.80
CA MET A 12 28.30 -50.29 9.70
C MET A 12 29.14 -49.20 9.00
N MET A 13 30.04 -49.59 8.09
CA MET A 13 30.79 -48.64 7.26
C MET A 13 29.87 -47.89 6.29
N SER A 14 28.96 -48.61 5.63
CA SER A 14 27.96 -48.02 4.73
C SER A 14 27.05 -47.01 5.46
N ALA A 15 26.57 -47.36 6.66
CA ALA A 15 25.78 -46.47 7.48
C ALA A 15 26.56 -45.21 7.91
N ASN A 16 27.86 -45.34 8.18
CA ASN A 16 28.71 -44.22 8.56
C ASN A 16 28.96 -43.26 7.39
N ASP A 17 29.19 -43.79 6.17
CA ASP A 17 29.36 -42.97 4.96
C ASP A 17 28.08 -42.20 4.62
N ILE A 18 26.92 -42.84 4.73
CA ILE A 18 25.62 -42.19 4.51
C ILE A 18 25.40 -41.07 5.52
N ASN A 19 25.68 -41.33 6.80
CA ASN A 19 25.53 -40.32 7.86
C ASN A 19 26.48 -39.12 7.66
N MET A 20 27.72 -39.38 7.28
CA MET A 20 28.73 -38.35 7.02
C MET A 20 28.36 -37.49 5.81
N ASN A 21 27.85 -38.11 4.74
CA ASN A 21 27.43 -37.39 3.54
C ASN A 21 26.15 -36.55 3.80
N LEU A 22 25.19 -37.10 4.57
CA LEU A 22 23.98 -36.38 4.97
C LEU A 22 24.30 -35.18 5.88
N ALA A 23 25.23 -35.35 6.82
CA ALA A 23 25.70 -34.29 7.71
C ALA A 23 26.40 -33.15 6.95
N ALA A 24 27.09 -33.46 5.85
CA ALA A 24 27.73 -32.46 4.99
C ALA A 24 26.73 -31.68 4.12
N ILE A 25 25.65 -32.33 3.67
CA ILE A 25 24.64 -31.73 2.79
C ILE A 25 23.65 -30.84 3.57
N THR A 26 23.29 -31.24 4.78
CA THR A 26 22.32 -30.55 5.65
C THR A 26 22.59 -29.05 5.85
N PRO A 27 23.82 -28.59 6.19
CA PRO A 27 24.09 -27.17 6.40
C PRO A 27 23.91 -26.34 5.12
N VAL A 28 24.20 -26.90 3.94
CA VAL A 28 24.05 -26.20 2.66
C VAL A 28 22.58 -25.89 2.37
N PHE A 29 21.69 -26.85 2.61
CA PHE A 29 20.25 -26.66 2.45
C PHE A 29 19.70 -25.64 3.45
N LEU A 30 20.15 -25.69 4.71
CA LEU A 30 19.78 -24.74 5.74
C LEU A 30 20.16 -23.30 5.36
N VAL A 31 21.42 -23.10 4.95
CA VAL A 31 21.92 -21.78 4.54
C VAL A 31 21.19 -21.27 3.30
N SER A 32 20.96 -22.13 2.30
CA SER A 32 20.22 -21.75 1.08
C SER A 32 18.77 -21.35 1.39
N TYR A 33 18.09 -22.11 2.26
CA TYR A 33 16.73 -21.81 2.68
C TYR A 33 16.65 -20.48 3.45
N PHE A 34 17.56 -20.23 4.39
CA PHE A 34 17.59 -18.96 5.11
C PHE A 34 18.00 -17.79 4.22
N SER A 35 18.96 -17.99 3.32
CA SER A 35 19.42 -16.97 2.37
C SER A 35 18.28 -16.51 1.48
N THR A 36 17.53 -17.44 0.87
CA THR A 36 16.38 -17.10 0.02
C THR A 36 15.26 -16.40 0.81
N ARG A 37 15.04 -16.77 2.07
CA ARG A 37 14.03 -16.13 2.94
C ARG A 37 14.43 -14.71 3.33
N ILE A 38 15.68 -14.52 3.77
CA ILE A 38 16.23 -13.20 4.13
C ILE A 38 16.30 -12.32 2.89
N PHE A 39 16.76 -12.85 1.75
CA PHE A 39 16.86 -12.09 0.51
C PHE A 39 15.50 -11.61 0.02
N LYS A 40 14.44 -12.43 0.09
CA LYS A 40 13.08 -11.95 -0.22
C LYS A 40 12.64 -10.84 0.73
N PHE A 41 12.80 -11.03 2.04
CA PHE A 41 12.47 -10.00 3.02
C PHE A 41 13.21 -8.70 2.74
N MET A 42 14.52 -8.80 2.50
CA MET A 42 15.39 -7.65 2.27
C MET A 42 15.13 -7.00 0.92
N TYR A 43 14.83 -7.77 -0.14
CA TYR A 43 14.39 -7.27 -1.45
C TYR A 43 13.08 -6.51 -1.32
N TYR A 44 12.08 -7.08 -0.62
CA TYR A 44 10.82 -6.39 -0.35
C TYR A 44 10.96 -5.21 0.61
N ALA A 45 11.96 -5.18 1.49
CA ALA A 45 12.20 -4.05 2.40
C ALA A 45 13.00 -2.92 1.71
N LEU A 46 14.05 -3.26 0.95
CA LEU A 46 14.95 -2.31 0.30
C LEU A 46 14.38 -1.75 -1.01
N LEU A 47 13.73 -2.57 -1.85
CA LEU A 47 13.12 -2.05 -3.09
C LEU A 47 11.76 -1.41 -2.84
N LYS A 48 11.12 -1.75 -1.71
CA LYS A 48 9.98 -1.00 -1.17
C LYS A 48 10.42 0.06 -0.16
N LEU A 49 11.61 0.67 -0.38
CA LEU A 49 11.88 2.07 -0.03
C LEU A 49 10.88 2.97 -0.79
N GLY A 50 9.59 2.75 -0.58
CA GLY A 50 8.54 3.68 -0.91
C GLY A 50 8.48 4.73 0.19
N LYS A 51 7.83 5.86 -0.14
CA LYS A 51 7.46 6.94 0.78
C LYS A 51 7.26 6.43 2.21
N SER A 52 7.80 7.16 3.19
CA SER A 52 7.63 6.79 4.60
C SER A 52 6.14 6.65 4.92
N ARG A 53 5.83 5.91 6.00
CA ARG A 53 4.45 5.81 6.48
C ARG A 53 3.88 7.23 6.67
N GLU A 54 4.63 8.09 7.32
CA GLU A 54 4.29 9.49 7.59
C GLU A 54 4.04 10.26 6.28
N GLU A 55 4.90 10.11 5.28
CA GLU A 55 4.74 10.78 3.98
C GLU A 55 3.50 10.29 3.22
N THR A 56 3.16 9.00 3.34
CA THR A 56 1.96 8.44 2.73
C THR A 56 0.71 9.00 3.40
N PHE A 57 0.69 9.08 4.73
CA PHE A 57 -0.43 9.68 5.48
C PHE A 57 -0.53 11.19 5.28
N ALA A 58 0.60 11.90 5.19
CA ALA A 58 0.63 13.32 4.88
C ALA A 58 0.04 13.57 3.48
N SER A 59 0.53 12.87 2.46
CA SER A 59 0.02 12.97 1.09
C SER A 59 -1.48 12.65 1.01
N PHE A 60 -1.94 11.62 1.73
CA PHE A 60 -3.36 11.27 1.80
C PHE A 60 -4.21 12.37 2.45
N ARG A 61 -3.73 12.97 3.55
CA ARG A 61 -4.41 14.08 4.22
C ARG A 61 -4.44 15.35 3.37
N ASP A 62 -3.36 15.64 2.66
CA ASP A 62 -3.28 16.80 1.77
C ASP A 62 -4.33 16.67 0.65
N ILE A 63 -4.43 15.50 0.02
CA ILE A 63 -5.46 15.21 -1.00
C ILE A 63 -6.87 15.38 -0.43
N LEU A 64 -7.17 14.81 0.74
CA LEU A 64 -8.48 14.98 1.37
C LEU A 64 -8.78 16.46 1.71
N THR A 65 -7.77 17.21 2.13
CA THR A 65 -7.91 18.64 2.43
C THR A 65 -8.18 19.44 1.16
N ASP A 66 -7.56 19.08 0.05
CA ASP A 66 -7.79 19.74 -1.23
C ASP A 66 -9.17 19.38 -1.81
N ILE A 67 -9.64 18.14 -1.64
CA ILE A 67 -11.04 17.77 -1.93
C ILE A 67 -12.00 18.64 -1.11
N ASP A 68 -11.79 18.73 0.21
CA ASP A 68 -12.63 19.53 1.10
C ASP A 68 -12.63 21.02 0.69
N ARG A 69 -11.47 21.59 0.37
CA ARG A 69 -11.36 22.98 -0.13
C ARG A 69 -12.16 23.20 -1.42
N LEU A 70 -12.08 22.27 -2.38
CA LEU A 70 -12.84 22.37 -3.61
C LEU A 70 -14.34 22.27 -3.35
N LEU A 71 -14.77 21.38 -2.45
CA LEU A 71 -16.17 21.27 -2.05
C LEU A 71 -16.65 22.52 -1.28
N VAL A 72 -15.81 23.13 -0.45
CA VAL A 72 -16.14 24.39 0.23
C VAL A 72 -16.23 25.55 -0.77
N MET A 73 -15.35 25.60 -1.78
CA MET A 73 -15.43 26.60 -2.85
C MET A 73 -16.72 26.46 -3.69
N ARG A 74 -17.28 25.24 -3.79
CA ARG A 74 -18.61 25.01 -4.36
C ARG A 74 -19.68 25.78 -3.59
N ASP A 75 -19.67 25.61 -2.27
CA ASP A 75 -20.74 26.03 -1.39
C ASP A 75 -20.59 27.52 -1.02
N ASN A 76 -19.35 28.04 -1.04
CA ASN A 76 -19.00 29.43 -0.77
C ASN A 76 -17.90 29.91 -1.74
N PRO A 77 -18.25 30.30 -2.98
CA PRO A 77 -17.27 30.82 -3.91
C PRO A 77 -16.64 32.12 -3.39
N PRO A 78 -15.32 32.33 -3.56
CA PRO A 78 -14.67 33.56 -3.13
C PRO A 78 -15.25 34.76 -3.90
N PRO A 79 -15.39 35.92 -3.26
CA PRO A 79 -15.90 37.12 -3.93
C PRO A 79 -14.96 37.50 -5.08
N PRO A 80 -15.50 37.89 -6.25
CA PRO A 80 -14.68 38.29 -7.39
C PRO A 80 -13.77 39.48 -6.99
N PRO A 81 -12.48 39.46 -7.38
CA PRO A 81 -11.55 40.52 -7.03
C PRO A 81 -11.97 41.82 -7.74
N GLY A 82 -12.61 42.74 -7.02
CA GLY A 82 -12.93 44.08 -7.50
C GLY A 82 -14.30 44.66 -7.13
N HIS A 83 -15.21 43.90 -6.51
CA HIS A 83 -16.52 44.42 -6.13
C HIS A 83 -16.69 44.55 -4.61
N SER A 84 -16.53 45.79 -4.14
CA SER A 84 -16.87 46.23 -2.79
C SER A 84 -18.37 46.01 -2.52
N GLU A 85 -18.68 45.16 -1.54
CA GLU A 85 -19.88 45.13 -0.65
C GLU A 85 -21.30 45.31 -1.21
N SER A 86 -21.54 45.38 -2.52
CA SER A 86 -22.86 45.73 -3.05
C SER A 86 -23.32 44.75 -4.12
N GLU A 87 -23.74 43.55 -3.71
CA GLU A 87 -24.83 42.77 -4.33
C GLU A 87 -25.10 41.52 -3.48
N LEU A 88 -25.68 41.77 -2.31
CA LEU A 88 -26.35 40.76 -1.52
C LEU A 88 -27.53 40.21 -2.37
N ALA A 89 -27.50 38.92 -2.69
CA ALA A 89 -28.64 38.15 -3.19
C ALA A 89 -29.18 38.47 -4.60
N SER A 90 -28.49 38.04 -5.65
CA SER A 90 -29.17 37.66 -6.90
C SER A 90 -28.27 36.79 -7.76
N HIS A 91 -28.25 35.49 -7.50
CA HIS A 91 -28.41 34.42 -8.48
C HIS A 91 -28.08 33.12 -7.76
N VAL A 92 -29.15 32.40 -7.39
CA VAL A 92 -29.13 30.96 -7.10
C VAL A 92 -28.77 30.24 -8.40
N ALA A 93 -27.54 30.44 -8.87
CA ALA A 93 -26.93 29.58 -9.86
C ALA A 93 -26.62 28.27 -9.12
N PRO A 94 -26.84 27.11 -9.75
CA PRO A 94 -26.50 25.85 -9.11
C PRO A 94 -25.02 25.93 -8.73
N CYS A 95 -24.73 25.77 -7.44
CA CYS A 95 -23.38 25.69 -6.87
C CYS A 95 -22.68 24.48 -7.48
N VAL A 96 -22.20 24.66 -8.71
CA VAL A 96 -21.53 23.66 -9.52
C VAL A 96 -20.12 24.16 -9.65
N LEU A 97 -19.16 23.32 -9.23
CA LEU A 97 -17.74 23.57 -9.47
C LEU A 97 -17.52 23.98 -10.92
N GLY A 98 -16.59 24.91 -11.15
CA GLY A 98 -16.11 25.18 -12.49
C GLY A 98 -15.67 23.87 -13.17
N ARG A 99 -15.75 23.81 -14.50
CA ARG A 99 -15.35 22.61 -15.26
C ARG A 99 -13.92 22.13 -14.91
N ASP A 100 -13.03 23.08 -14.69
CA ASP A 100 -11.63 22.81 -14.35
C ASP A 100 -11.49 22.29 -12.91
N ASP A 101 -12.22 22.90 -11.96
CA ASP A 101 -12.26 22.46 -10.57
C ASP A 101 -12.89 21.07 -10.42
N LEU A 102 -13.92 20.77 -11.21
CA LEU A 102 -14.55 19.45 -11.27
C LEU A 102 -13.57 18.41 -11.82
N GLY A 103 -12.80 18.76 -12.84
CA GLY A 103 -11.72 17.92 -13.36
C GLY A 103 -10.67 17.65 -12.29
N MET A 104 -10.25 18.67 -11.55
CA MET A 104 -9.31 18.56 -10.44
C MET A 104 -9.87 17.68 -9.31
N LEU A 105 -11.14 17.85 -8.95
CA LEU A 105 -11.84 17.03 -7.96
C LEU A 105 -11.81 15.55 -8.35
N MET A 106 -12.12 15.23 -9.61
CA MET A 106 -12.06 13.85 -10.11
C MET A 106 -10.65 13.26 -10.08
N LEU A 107 -9.63 14.06 -10.38
CA LEU A 107 -8.23 13.63 -10.27
C LEU A 107 -7.84 13.35 -8.81
N LEU A 108 -8.23 14.22 -7.87
CA LEU A 108 -7.97 14.03 -6.44
C LEU A 108 -8.68 12.80 -5.88
N ILE A 109 -9.93 12.55 -6.28
CA ILE A 109 -10.66 11.33 -5.92
C ILE A 109 -9.92 10.09 -6.42
N HIS A 110 -9.48 10.10 -7.68
CA HIS A 110 -8.72 9.01 -8.26
C HIS A 110 -7.37 8.77 -7.56
N GLU A 111 -6.65 9.85 -7.23
CA GLU A 111 -5.38 9.77 -6.51
C GLU A 111 -5.57 9.23 -5.10
N CYS A 112 -6.63 9.67 -4.41
CA CYS A 112 -7.01 9.18 -3.09
C CYS A 112 -7.28 7.66 -3.11
N ARG A 113 -8.12 7.19 -4.06
CA ARG A 113 -8.37 5.75 -4.28
C ARG A 113 -7.08 4.99 -4.58
N THR A 114 -6.20 5.55 -5.41
CA THR A 114 -4.93 4.94 -5.78
C THR A 114 -4.00 4.74 -4.58
N ILE A 115 -3.85 5.77 -3.73
CA ILE A 115 -3.04 5.68 -2.50
C ILE A 115 -3.63 4.66 -1.54
N MET A 116 -4.95 4.70 -1.32
CA MET A 116 -5.64 3.75 -0.44
C MET A 116 -5.47 2.30 -0.92
N TRP A 117 -5.54 2.05 -2.22
CA TRP A 117 -5.43 0.69 -2.76
C TRP A 117 -3.98 0.19 -2.78
N ARG A 118 -3.05 1.02 -3.23
CA ARG A 118 -1.61 0.69 -3.30
C ARG A 118 -1.04 0.42 -1.91
N ASP A 119 -1.43 1.22 -0.94
CA ASP A 119 -0.93 1.18 0.42
C ASP A 119 -1.96 0.62 1.43
N ARG A 120 -2.92 -0.20 0.96
CA ARG A 120 -4.04 -0.77 1.77
C ARG A 120 -3.64 -1.36 3.11
N HIS A 121 -2.50 -2.04 3.17
CA HIS A 121 -1.97 -2.67 4.39
C HIS A 121 -1.59 -1.67 5.49
N ARG A 122 -1.43 -0.38 5.15
CA ARG A 122 -1.10 0.70 6.09
C ARG A 122 -2.33 1.33 6.74
N PHE A 123 -3.52 1.13 6.17
CA PHE A 123 -4.78 1.73 6.64
C PHE A 123 -5.63 0.69 7.37
N GLN A 124 -6.47 1.14 8.31
CA GLN A 124 -7.46 0.26 8.93
C GLN A 124 -8.56 -0.09 7.91
N PRO A 125 -9.04 -1.35 7.83
CA PRO A 125 -10.07 -1.74 6.87
C PRO A 125 -11.36 -0.91 6.97
N LYS A 126 -11.75 -0.52 8.20
CA LYS A 126 -12.91 0.34 8.44
C LYS A 126 -12.74 1.73 7.84
N VAL A 127 -11.54 2.32 7.94
CA VAL A 127 -11.24 3.63 7.36
C VAL A 127 -11.29 3.56 5.85
N ILE A 128 -10.77 2.47 5.26
CA ILE A 128 -10.82 2.26 3.81
C ILE A 128 -12.28 2.23 3.33
N ALA A 129 -13.13 1.45 4.00
CA ALA A 129 -14.53 1.29 3.62
C ALA A 129 -15.32 2.61 3.72
N ASN A 130 -15.14 3.34 4.83
CA ASN A 130 -15.83 4.63 5.03
C ASN A 130 -15.39 5.66 3.99
N VAL A 131 -14.07 5.83 3.80
CA VAL A 131 -13.55 6.82 2.85
C VAL A 131 -13.92 6.43 1.41
N SER A 132 -13.93 5.14 1.06
CA SER A 132 -14.40 4.73 -0.27
C SER A 132 -15.87 5.06 -0.49
N GLU A 133 -16.73 4.86 0.52
CA GLU A 133 -18.14 5.20 0.44
C GLU A 133 -18.35 6.72 0.24
N ASP A 134 -17.63 7.54 1.00
CA ASP A 134 -17.68 9.00 0.87
C ASP A 134 -17.21 9.45 -0.52
N LEU A 135 -16.13 8.85 -1.05
CA LEU A 135 -15.62 9.16 -2.39
C LEU A 135 -16.58 8.74 -3.51
N ASP A 136 -17.29 7.63 -3.34
CA ASP A 136 -18.31 7.16 -4.30
C ASP A 136 -19.52 8.09 -4.31
N GLU A 137 -19.93 8.60 -3.14
CA GLU A 137 -20.99 9.61 -3.01
C GLU A 137 -20.59 10.93 -3.69
N ILE A 138 -19.36 11.41 -3.48
CA ILE A 138 -18.86 12.65 -4.09
C ILE A 138 -18.74 12.50 -5.62
N ALA A 139 -18.32 11.33 -6.12
CA ALA A 139 -18.19 11.06 -7.54
C ALA A 139 -19.54 10.88 -8.26
N GLY A 140 -20.64 10.76 -7.52
CA GLY A 140 -21.97 10.49 -8.08
C GLY A 140 -22.10 9.08 -8.66
N GLU A 141 -21.32 8.11 -8.16
CA GLU A 141 -21.36 6.71 -8.59
C GLU A 141 -22.48 5.91 -7.89
N ARG A 142 -23.37 6.58 -7.13
CA ARG A 142 -24.45 5.98 -6.33
C ARG A 142 -25.83 6.53 -6.67
#